data_AF-A0A8H5M1E9-F1
#
_entry.id   AF-A0A8H5M1E9-F1
#
_cell.length_a   1.000
_cell.length_b   1.000
_cell.length_c   1.000
_cell.angle_alpha   90.00
_cell.angle_beta   90.00
_cell.angle_gamma   90.00
#
_symmetry.space_group_name_H-M   'P 1'
#
loop_
_entity.id
_entity.type
_entity.pdbx_description
1 polymer ?
#
loop_
_entity_poly.entity_id
_entity_poly.type
_entity_poly.pdbx_seq_one_letter_code
_entity_poly.pdbx_strand_id
1 'polypeptide(L)'
;MPSSPSRATLSTHTAMSTYASTRALHTALPPFQPLLPVALLPYLAALLLASTFALAFYFSTLPRDTIPIRETAVASTASVLAGFGVVALFCSAGVYV
;
A
#
# COMPACT_ATOMS: atom_id res chain seq x y z
N MET A 1 -56.48 10.17 -16.58
CA MET A 1 -56.06 10.34 -15.17
C MET A 1 -54.72 9.64 -14.99
N PRO A 2 -53.61 10.37 -14.77
CA PRO A 2 -52.31 9.76 -14.54
C PRO A 2 -52.29 9.11 -13.16
N SER A 3 -52.04 7.80 -13.10
CA SER A 3 -51.87 7.05 -11.86
C SER A 3 -50.65 7.59 -11.11
N SER A 4 -50.86 8.00 -9.86
CA SER A 4 -49.79 8.48 -8.97
C SER A 4 -48.70 7.41 -8.87
N PRO A 5 -47.43 7.73 -9.16
CA PRO A 5 -46.35 6.74 -9.08
C PRO A 5 -46.20 6.27 -7.63
N SER A 6 -46.21 4.94 -7.44
CA SER A 6 -45.99 4.33 -6.13
C SER A 6 -44.65 4.78 -5.54
N ARG A 7 -44.56 5.02 -4.23
CA ARG A 7 -43.33 5.47 -3.56
C ARG A 7 -42.10 4.58 -3.87
N ALA A 8 -42.34 3.31 -4.19
CA ALA A 8 -41.32 2.37 -4.65
C ALA A 8 -40.70 2.74 -6.01
N THR A 9 -41.50 3.18 -6.99
CA THR A 9 -40.99 3.55 -8.32
C THR A 9 -40.24 4.88 -8.31
N LEU A 10 -40.59 5.78 -7.38
CA LEU A 10 -39.84 7.03 -7.19
C LEU A 10 -38.42 6.75 -6.63
N SER A 11 -38.30 5.80 -5.71
CA SER A 11 -37.02 5.42 -5.07
C SER A 11 -36.09 4.68 -6.03
N THR A 12 -36.61 3.80 -6.89
CA THR A 12 -35.79 3.12 -7.90
C THR A 12 -35.31 4.07 -8.99
N HIS A 13 -36.12 5.08 -9.35
CA HIS A 13 -35.73 6.09 -10.33
C HIS A 13 -34.59 6.99 -9.82
N THR A 14 -34.64 7.42 -8.56
CA THR A 14 -33.53 8.19 -7.95
C THR A 14 -32.27 7.34 -7.82
N ALA A 15 -32.38 6.07 -7.42
CA ALA A 15 -31.25 5.14 -7.38
C ALA A 15 -30.61 4.94 -8.77
N MET A 16 -31.41 4.76 -9.82
CA MET A 16 -30.95 4.64 -11.21
C MET A 16 -30.24 5.90 -11.71
N SER A 17 -30.80 7.08 -11.41
CA SER A 17 -30.20 8.38 -11.74
C SER A 17 -28.83 8.56 -11.07
N THR A 18 -28.75 8.27 -9.78
CA THR A 18 -27.49 8.38 -9.02
C THR A 18 -26.44 7.40 -9.53
N TYR A 19 -26.82 6.15 -9.81
CA TYR A 19 -25.92 5.17 -10.42
C TYR A 19 -25.40 5.62 -11.79
N ALA A 20 -26.29 6.12 -12.66
CA ALA A 20 -25.90 6.61 -13.97
C ALA A 20 -24.89 7.76 -13.89
N SER A 21 -25.08 8.69 -12.95
CA SER A 21 -24.14 9.78 -12.69
C SER A 21 -22.77 9.27 -12.21
N THR A 22 -22.74 8.37 -11.22
CA THR A 22 -21.49 7.80 -10.71
C THR A 22 -20.77 6.97 -11.76
N ARG A 23 -21.51 6.22 -12.58
CA ARG A 23 -20.94 5.43 -13.68
C ARG A 23 -20.29 6.32 -14.74
N ALA A 24 -20.98 7.39 -15.15
CA ALA A 24 -20.45 8.33 -16.13
C ALA A 24 -19.14 8.98 -15.66
N LEU A 25 -19.09 9.38 -14.39
CA LEU A 25 -17.86 9.90 -13.76
C LEU A 25 -16.78 8.82 -13.71
N HIS A 26 -17.08 7.61 -13.21
CA HIS A 26 -16.11 6.52 -13.12
C HIS A 26 -15.49 6.16 -14.48
N THR A 27 -16.29 6.15 -15.56
CA THR A 27 -15.79 5.88 -16.91
C THR A 27 -14.96 7.01 -17.51
N ALA A 28 -15.13 8.24 -17.02
CA ALA A 28 -14.37 9.40 -17.50
C ALA A 28 -12.99 9.51 -16.84
N LEU A 29 -12.74 8.80 -15.73
CA LEU A 29 -11.44 8.80 -15.06
C LEU A 29 -10.45 7.87 -15.80
N PRO A 30 -9.16 8.25 -15.83
CA PRO A 30 -8.12 7.38 -16.35
C PRO A 30 -7.99 6.11 -15.49
N PRO A 31 -7.51 5.00 -16.09
CA PRO A 31 -7.26 3.77 -15.35
C PRO A 31 -6.21 3.99 -14.27
N PHE A 32 -6.36 3.26 -13.17
CA PHE A 32 -5.42 3.29 -12.05
C PHE A 32 -4.01 2.95 -12.52
N GLN A 33 -3.05 3.82 -12.21
CA GLN A 33 -1.63 3.59 -12.46
C GLN A 33 -0.95 3.28 -11.13
N PRO A 34 -0.43 2.05 -10.94
CA PRO A 34 0.28 1.71 -9.71
C PRO A 34 1.57 2.52 -9.63
N LEU A 35 1.85 3.08 -8.44
CA LEU A 35 3.07 3.85 -8.21
C LEU A 35 4.34 2.99 -8.38
N LEU A 36 4.25 1.68 -8.10
CA LEU A 36 5.33 0.71 -8.27
C LEU A 36 4.86 -0.48 -9.12
N PRO A 37 5.52 -0.77 -10.26
CA PRO A 37 5.26 -1.97 -11.05
C PRO A 37 5.57 -3.25 -10.27
N VAL A 38 4.68 -4.24 -10.34
CA VAL A 38 4.81 -5.54 -9.62
C VAL A 38 6.15 -6.23 -9.88
N ALA A 39 6.70 -6.10 -11.10
CA ALA A 39 7.99 -6.67 -11.46
C ALA A 39 9.18 -6.12 -10.67
N LEU A 40 9.07 -4.92 -10.09
CA LEU A 40 10.15 -4.28 -9.30
C LEU A 40 10.10 -4.63 -7.80
N LEU A 41 8.98 -5.12 -7.30
CA LEU A 41 8.79 -5.47 -5.89
C LEU A 41 9.80 -6.50 -5.36
N PRO A 42 10.14 -7.60 -6.06
CA PRO A 42 11.07 -8.59 -5.52
C PRO A 42 12.50 -8.03 -5.37
N TYR A 43 12.91 -7.15 -6.29
CA TYR A 43 14.20 -6.47 -6.21
C TYR A 43 14.24 -5.47 -5.05
N LEU A 44 13.16 -4.71 -4.85
CA LEU A 44 13.04 -3.81 -3.69
C LEU A 44 13.05 -4.58 -2.37
N ALA A 45 12.30 -5.69 -2.28
CA ALA A 45 12.29 -6.55 -1.10
C ALA A 45 13.70 -7.07 -0.80
N ALA A 46 14.41 -7.59 -1.80
CA ALA A 46 15.78 -8.08 -1.64
C ALA A 46 16.73 -6.98 -1.13
N LEU A 47 16.69 -5.78 -1.72
CA LEU A 47 17.56 -4.68 -1.32
C LEU A 47 17.27 -4.19 0.10
N LEU A 48 15.99 -4.00 0.46
CA LEU A 48 15.57 -3.51 1.78
C LEU A 48 15.85 -4.53 2.89
N LEU A 49 15.63 -5.82 2.61
CA LEU A 49 15.86 -6.87 3.60
C LEU A 49 17.35 -7.19 3.74
N ALA A 50 18.12 -7.18 2.65
CA ALA A 50 19.57 -7.37 2.70
C ALA A 50 20.29 -6.25 3.45
N SER A 51 19.88 -5.00 3.22
CA SER A 51 20.41 -3.85 3.98
C SER A 51 20.01 -3.93 5.46
N THR A 52 18.76 -4.27 5.78
CA THR A 52 18.35 -4.55 7.17
C THR A 52 19.23 -5.61 7.82
N PHE A 53 19.46 -6.73 7.13
CA PHE A 53 20.33 -7.80 7.63
C PHE A 53 21.77 -7.32 7.84
N ALA A 54 22.32 -6.55 6.90
CA ALA A 54 23.67 -5.99 7.02
C ALA A 54 23.79 -5.02 8.21
N LEU A 55 22.79 -4.15 8.43
CA LEU A 55 22.75 -3.22 9.56
C LEU A 55 22.65 -3.97 10.89
N ALA A 56 21.78 -4.97 10.96
CA ALA A 56 21.62 -5.82 12.16
C ALA A 56 22.90 -6.62 12.45
N PHE A 57 23.52 -7.19 11.41
CA PHE A 57 24.79 -7.90 11.53
C PHE A 57 25.91 -6.98 12.00
N TYR A 58 26.03 -5.78 11.40
CA TYR A 58 27.00 -4.76 11.79
C TYR A 58 26.86 -4.42 13.29
N PHE A 59 25.64 -4.19 13.78
CA PHE A 59 25.40 -3.90 15.20
C PHE A 59 25.62 -5.07 16.13
N SER A 60 25.33 -6.29 15.69
CA SER A 60 25.44 -7.48 16.54
C SER A 60 26.87 -8.03 16.61
N THR A 61 27.75 -7.69 15.66
CA THR A 61 29.08 -8.34 15.52
C THR A 61 30.27 -7.41 15.72
N LEU A 62 30.14 -6.09 15.57
CA LEU A 62 31.21 -5.14 15.89
C LEU A 62 31.14 -4.70 17.36
N PRO A 63 32.30 -4.45 18.02
CA PRO A 63 32.33 -3.96 19.40
C PRO A 63 31.53 -2.66 19.52
N ARG A 64 30.63 -2.60 20.51
CA ARG A 64 29.82 -1.41 20.77
C ARG A 64 30.72 -0.21 21.07
N ASP A 65 30.65 0.81 20.22
CA ASP A 65 31.17 2.13 20.57
C ASP A 65 30.27 2.77 21.64
N THR A 66 30.88 3.46 22.61
CA THR A 66 30.31 4.06 23.83
C THR A 66 29.16 5.07 23.61
N ILE A 67 28.74 5.37 22.38
CA ILE A 67 27.82 6.47 22.05
C ILE A 67 26.42 5.94 21.66
N PRO A 68 25.40 6.02 22.56
CA PRO A 68 24.06 5.44 22.37
C PRO A 68 23.22 6.11 21.25
N ILE A 69 23.67 7.25 20.74
CA ILE A 69 23.00 7.98 19.65
C ILE A 69 23.08 7.19 18.33
N ARG A 70 24.23 6.53 18.05
CA ARG A 70 24.39 5.74 16.83
C ARG A 70 23.52 4.49 16.86
N GLU A 71 23.38 3.85 18.02
CA GLU A 71 22.49 2.70 18.22
C GLU A 71 21.04 3.02 17.87
N THR A 72 20.53 4.15 18.36
CA THR A 72 19.14 4.55 18.14
C THR A 72 18.87 4.91 16.68
N ALA A 73 19.81 5.63 16.05
CA ALA A 73 19.71 5.97 14.63
C ALA A 73 19.74 4.73 13.72
N VAL A 74 20.57 3.74 14.04
CA VAL A 74 20.64 2.52 13.24
C VAL A 74 19.47 1.58 13.52
N ALA A 75 19.00 1.47 14.75
CA ALA A 75 17.81 0.69 15.07
C ALA A 75 16.55 1.26 14.40
N SER A 76 16.39 2.59 14.40
CA SER A 76 15.25 3.25 13.73
C SER A 76 15.31 3.09 12.21
N THR A 77 16.47 3.27 11.59
CA THR A 77 16.63 3.03 10.15
C THR A 77 16.38 1.56 9.80
N ALA A 78 16.98 0.62 10.53
CA ALA A 78 16.73 -0.81 10.34
C ALA A 78 15.25 -1.18 10.50
N SER A 79 14.53 -0.58 11.44
CA SER A 79 13.09 -0.82 11.64
C SER A 79 12.26 -0.37 10.43
N VAL A 80 12.54 0.82 9.89
CA VAL A 80 11.85 1.31 8.69
C VAL A 80 12.14 0.42 7.50
N LEU A 81 13.41 0.07 7.25
CA LEU A 81 13.80 -0.79 6.14
C LEU A 81 13.21 -2.21 6.27
N ALA A 82 13.18 -2.77 7.48
CA ALA A 82 12.55 -4.05 7.75
C ALA A 82 11.05 -4.03 7.44
N GLY A 83 10.34 -2.99 7.89
CA GLY A 83 8.91 -2.84 7.66
C GLY A 83 8.57 -2.77 6.16
N PHE A 84 9.22 -1.86 5.43
CA PHE A 84 9.03 -1.75 3.98
C PHE A 84 9.48 -3.02 3.23
N GLY A 85 10.57 -3.66 3.67
CA GLY A 85 11.07 -4.90 3.08
C GLY A 85 10.09 -6.06 3.20
N VAL A 86 9.46 -6.24 4.37
CA VAL A 86 8.48 -7.31 4.59
C VAL A 86 7.20 -7.07 3.79
N VAL A 87 6.68 -5.84 3.75
CA VAL A 87 5.50 -5.50 2.92
C VAL A 87 5.79 -5.75 1.44
N ALA A 88 6.97 -5.33 0.95
CA ALA A 88 7.39 -5.59 -0.42
C ALA A 88 7.55 -7.09 -0.72
N LEU A 89 8.08 -7.88 0.22
CA LEU A 89 8.22 -9.33 0.09
C LEU A 89 6.85 -10.01 -0.04
N PHE A 90 5.89 -9.65 0.82
CA PHE A 90 4.56 -10.26 0.83
C PHE A 90 3.78 -9.91 -0.44
N CYS A 91 3.89 -8.65 -0.86
CA CYS A 91 3.29 -8.20 -2.12
C CYS A 91 3.96 -8.88 -3.34
N SER A 92 5.25 -9.19 -3.28
CA SER A 92 5.95 -10.00 -4.30
C SER A 92 5.47 -11.46 -4.33
N ALA A 93 5.11 -12.03 -3.18
CA ALA A 93 4.60 -13.40 -3.07
C ALA A 93 3.13 -13.54 -3.49
N GLY A 94 2.47 -12.44 -3.91
CA GLY A 94 1.06 -12.42 -4.31
C GLY A 94 0.08 -12.28 -3.13
N VAL A 95 0.59 -12.01 -1.92
CA VAL A 95 -0.24 -11.63 -0.77
C VAL A 95 -0.43 -10.12 -0.83
N TYR A 96 -1.41 -9.71 -1.63
CA TYR A 96 -1.80 -8.30 -1.73
C TYR A 96 -2.55 -7.91 -0.45
N VAL A 97 -1.96 -7.00 0.33
CA VAL A 97 -2.59 -6.35 1.50
C VAL A 97 -3.43 -5.18 1.03
#